data_AF-A0A7V1Z9T5-F1
#
_entry.id   AF-A0A7V1Z9T5-F1
#
_cell.length_a   1.000
_cell.length_b   1.000
_cell.length_c   1.000
_cell.angle_alpha   90.00
_cell.angle_beta   90.00
_cell.angle_gamma   90.00
#
_symmetry.space_group_name_H-M   'P 1'
#
loop_
_entity.id
_entity.type
_entity.pdbx_description
1 polymer ?
#
loop_
_entity_poly.entity_id
_entity_poly.type
_entity_poly.pdbx_seq_one_letter_code
_entity_poly.pdbx_strand_id
1 'polypeptide(L)'
;MSPREKIRSRIRPTWQGVFWLLLAAVLLTQGWYRTIGLLAFLAFFLFGLMAIEVLYIVCWRRGLNQLQIKRRLPEVIVAGQPFFVELEIQNPGRRQFGLRIEDPVEAETGGRPFAGQSAQWGDYLWQLPRKEKVVRRVQRVLPQRGKYRWSGIRVSTGFPLGLCRREAYYEYIQERVVLPPVGQVNLPHLQSVLELQPPRTTTPRPWQRPLPGAEFEFHGLREYRSGDSPRYVHWRSSARTGQLLVREMEPPASEDLVLVLEAWRPDSNADAEAFADLEEAISLAASVVLAWNRQAGRHLALLVLDRPCRILAAETATPSVRNLLEALALVQGCTEAPLADALATASPGAQLLGLPFQLRQAPVLWISSRTNTPIPKNLPLPVALWTTPRQAQAAGWYNPPAVRPWQQLEPAVD
;
A
#
# COMPACT_ATOMS: atom_id res chain seq x y z
N MET A 1 -5.27 -18.34 23.33
CA MET A 1 -4.29 -17.83 24.30
C MET A 1 -3.70 -16.55 23.72
N SER A 2 -3.95 -15.37 24.31
CA SER A 2 -3.37 -14.12 23.78
C SER A 2 -1.86 -14.13 24.02
N PRO A 3 -1.05 -13.69 23.05
CA PRO A 3 0.39 -13.59 23.24
C PRO A 3 0.66 -12.70 24.46
N ARG A 4 1.59 -13.12 25.33
CA ARG A 4 1.99 -12.33 26.50
C ARG A 4 2.64 -11.04 26.02
N GLU A 5 1.86 -9.96 26.00
CA GLU A 5 2.31 -8.60 25.73
C GLU A 5 3.45 -8.25 26.69
N LYS A 6 4.62 -7.87 26.16
CA LYS A 6 5.72 -7.38 26.99
C LYS A 6 5.40 -5.96 27.42
N ILE A 7 4.87 -5.81 28.62
CA ILE A 7 4.48 -4.51 29.17
C ILE A 7 5.70 -3.84 29.81
N ARG A 8 6.18 -2.76 29.21
CA ARG A 8 7.19 -1.89 29.82
C ARG A 8 6.51 -0.69 30.45
N SER A 9 6.57 -0.57 31.78
CA SER A 9 6.00 0.59 32.48
C SER A 9 7.08 1.48 33.07
N ARG A 10 6.95 2.80 32.87
CA ARG A 10 7.85 3.83 33.43
C ARG A 10 7.02 4.92 34.09
N ILE A 11 7.60 5.58 35.09
CA ILE A 11 7.01 6.77 35.72
C ILE A 11 7.95 7.92 35.38
N ARG A 12 7.39 9.01 34.85
CA ARG A 12 8.11 10.23 34.51
C ARG A 12 7.52 11.40 35.29
N PRO A 13 8.34 12.22 35.96
CA PRO A 13 7.85 13.48 36.51
C PRO A 13 7.42 14.38 35.35
N THR A 14 6.28 15.06 35.51
CA THR A 14 5.87 16.09 34.56
C THR A 14 6.53 17.42 34.90
N TRP A 15 6.55 18.34 33.94
CA TRP A 15 7.05 19.69 34.21
C TRP A 15 6.19 20.41 35.26
N GLN A 16 4.87 20.19 35.25
CA GLN A 16 3.99 20.69 36.33
C GLN A 16 4.39 20.15 37.70
N GLY A 17 4.68 18.84 37.80
CA GLY A 17 5.11 18.23 39.05
C GLY A 17 6.42 18.81 39.57
N VAL A 18 7.41 19.03 38.69
CA VAL A 18 8.67 19.67 39.07
C VAL A 18 8.45 21.11 39.53
N PHE A 19 7.60 21.88 38.82
CA PHE A 19 7.26 23.25 39.20
C PHE A 19 6.64 23.31 40.61
N TRP A 20 5.64 22.48 40.90
CA TRP A 20 4.99 22.46 42.21
C TRP A 20 5.93 22.00 43.32
N LEU A 21 6.84 21.07 43.03
CA LEU A 21 7.88 20.64 43.97
C LEU A 21 8.84 21.78 44.32
N LEU A 22 9.30 22.52 43.32
CA LEU A 22 10.18 23.67 43.52
C LEU A 22 9.46 24.79 44.28
N LEU A 23 8.20 25.07 43.93
CA LEU A 23 7.39 26.06 44.64
C LEU A 23 7.22 25.69 46.12
N ALA A 24 6.88 24.43 46.41
CA ALA A 24 6.77 23.94 47.77
C ALA A 24 8.10 24.07 48.54
N ALA A 25 9.23 23.77 47.91
CA ALA A 25 10.55 23.95 48.51
C ALA A 25 10.89 25.42 48.79
N VAL A 26 10.54 26.35 47.89
CA VAL A 26 10.74 27.79 48.10
C VAL A 26 9.85 28.32 49.23
N LEU A 27 8.59 27.91 49.28
CA LEU A 27 7.68 28.29 50.37
C LEU A 27 8.17 27.76 51.72
N LEU A 28 8.68 26.53 51.75
CA LEU A 28 9.23 25.94 52.97
C LEU A 28 10.47 26.69 53.45
N THR A 29 11.40 27.01 52.54
CA THR A 29 12.64 27.72 52.89
C THR A 29 12.35 29.15 53.37
N GLN A 30 11.44 29.88 52.72
CA GLN A 30 11.02 31.22 53.15
C GLN A 30 10.23 31.18 54.46
N GLY A 31 9.32 30.21 54.63
CA GLY A 31 8.56 30.01 55.86
C GLY A 31 9.48 29.73 57.05
N TRP A 32 10.50 28.89 56.84
CA TRP A 32 11.52 28.61 57.85
C TRP A 32 12.38 29.84 58.17
N TYR A 33 12.92 30.49 57.14
CA TYR A 33 13.80 31.66 57.30
C TYR A 33 13.12 32.84 57.98
N ARG A 34 11.86 33.13 57.61
CA ARG A 34 11.08 34.25 58.16
C ARG A 34 10.24 33.87 59.37
N THR A 35 10.28 32.61 59.81
CA THR A 35 9.44 32.06 60.90
C THR A 35 7.93 32.26 60.70
N ILE A 36 7.48 32.28 59.44
CA ILE A 36 6.06 32.43 59.09
C ILE A 36 5.42 31.05 59.02
N GLY A 37 4.69 30.66 60.06
CA GLY A 37 4.07 29.34 60.17
C GLY A 37 3.10 29.00 59.03
N LEU A 38 2.38 29.99 58.48
CA LEU A 38 1.43 29.78 57.38
C LEU A 38 2.12 29.30 56.09
N LEU A 39 3.30 29.85 55.77
CA LEU A 39 4.07 29.45 54.59
C LEU A 39 4.60 28.02 54.72
N ALA A 40 5.10 27.67 55.91
CA ALA A 40 5.54 26.31 56.19
C ALA A 40 4.36 25.32 56.11
N PHE A 41 3.20 25.66 56.68
CA PHE A 41 1.99 24.85 56.60
C PHE A 41 1.55 24.60 55.14
N LEU A 42 1.49 25.65 54.32
CA LEU A 42 1.15 25.53 52.89
C LEU A 42 2.14 24.65 52.15
N ALA A 43 3.44 24.78 52.43
CA ALA A 43 4.47 23.94 51.83
C ALA A 43 4.30 22.46 52.20
N PHE A 44 4.08 22.13 53.48
CA PHE A 44 3.79 20.76 53.91
C PHE A 44 2.51 20.21 53.28
N PHE A 45 1.47 21.03 53.14
CA PHE A 45 0.25 20.65 52.45
C PHE A 45 0.50 20.27 50.99
N LEU A 46 1.27 21.09 50.25
CA LEU A 46 1.65 20.79 48.87
C LEU A 46 2.49 19.52 48.77
N PHE A 47 3.50 19.35 49.63
CA PHE A 47 4.27 18.11 49.69
C PHE A 47 3.40 16.88 50.01
N GLY A 48 2.42 17.04 50.90
CA GLY A 48 1.44 16.00 51.24
C GLY A 48 0.60 15.59 50.03
N LEU A 49 0.08 16.56 49.26
CA LEU A 49 -0.66 16.28 48.02
C LEU A 49 0.21 15.56 46.98
N MET A 50 1.46 15.99 46.81
CA MET A 50 2.41 15.31 45.92
C MET A 50 2.71 13.88 46.37
N ALA A 51 2.94 13.67 47.66
CA ALA A 51 3.19 12.35 48.22
C ALA A 51 1.99 11.41 48.03
N ILE A 52 0.77 11.92 48.22
CA ILE A 52 -0.47 11.19 47.96
C ILE A 52 -0.59 10.79 46.49
N GLU A 53 -0.27 11.68 45.55
CA GLU A 53 -0.31 11.34 44.11
C GLU A 53 0.76 10.31 43.74
N VAL A 54 1.99 10.48 44.20
CA VAL A 54 3.07 9.51 43.96
C VAL A 54 2.68 8.15 44.53
N LEU A 55 2.15 8.11 45.75
CA LEU A 55 1.65 6.88 46.36
C LEU A 55 0.50 6.28 45.53
N TYR A 56 -0.44 7.10 45.06
CA TYR A 56 -1.53 6.68 44.19
C TYR A 56 -0.98 6.01 42.92
N ILE A 57 -0.03 6.62 42.22
CA ILE A 57 0.55 6.10 40.97
C ILE A 57 1.38 4.84 41.21
N VAL A 58 2.15 4.78 42.30
CA VAL A 58 3.01 3.63 42.65
C VAL A 58 2.16 2.44 43.09
N CYS A 59 1.18 2.63 43.96
CA CYS A 59 0.25 1.57 44.37
C CYS A 59 -0.63 1.12 43.19
N TRP A 60 -0.94 2.03 42.27
CA TRP A 60 -1.70 1.75 41.04
C TRP A 60 -0.85 1.23 39.87
N ARG A 61 0.37 0.73 40.12
CA ARG A 61 1.19 0.08 39.08
C ARG A 61 0.44 -1.02 38.33
N ARG A 62 -0.42 -1.76 39.02
CA ARG A 62 -1.15 -2.91 38.44
C ARG A 62 -2.26 -2.50 37.47
N GLY A 63 -2.93 -1.36 37.65
CA GLY A 63 -4.08 -0.97 36.83
C GLY A 63 -3.71 -0.77 35.35
N LEU A 64 -2.67 0.03 35.10
CA LEU A 64 -2.17 0.29 33.73
C LEU A 64 -1.49 -0.91 33.07
N ASN A 65 -1.04 -1.91 33.84
CA ASN A 65 -0.40 -3.11 33.29
C ASN A 65 -1.42 -4.25 33.05
N GLN A 66 -2.68 -4.06 33.42
CA GLN A 66 -3.73 -5.06 33.28
C GLN A 66 -4.78 -4.66 32.24
N LEU A 67 -4.63 -3.49 31.59
CA LEU A 67 -5.53 -3.13 30.50
C LEU A 67 -5.39 -4.15 29.37
N GLN A 68 -6.53 -4.54 28.80
CA GLN A 68 -6.57 -5.33 27.58
C GLN A 68 -6.90 -4.37 26.44
N ILE A 69 -5.95 -4.21 25.53
CA ILE A 69 -6.07 -3.30 24.39
C ILE A 69 -6.06 -4.14 23.13
N LYS A 70 -7.11 -4.03 22.32
CA LYS A 70 -7.22 -4.69 21.03
C LYS A 70 -7.36 -3.63 19.96
N ARG A 71 -6.41 -3.59 19.02
CA ARG A 71 -6.48 -2.76 17.82
C ARG A 71 -7.04 -3.59 16.66
N ARG A 72 -8.10 -3.10 16.03
CA ARG A 72 -8.62 -3.64 14.76
C ARG A 72 -8.31 -2.64 13.67
N LEU A 73 -7.53 -3.11 12.70
CA LEU A 73 -7.24 -2.39 11.46
C LEU A 73 -8.10 -2.98 10.35
N PRO A 74 -8.59 -2.15 9.41
CA PRO A 74 -9.25 -2.66 8.22
C PRO A 74 -8.30 -3.55 7.41
N GLU A 75 -8.88 -4.43 6.59
CA GLU A 75 -8.09 -5.30 5.71
C GLU A 75 -7.42 -4.52 4.58
N VAL A 76 -8.12 -3.51 4.06
CA VAL A 76 -7.68 -2.69 2.92
C VAL A 76 -7.55 -1.25 3.39
N ILE A 77 -6.38 -0.67 3.17
CA ILE A 77 -6.08 0.74 3.41
C ILE A 77 -5.56 1.31 2.10
N VAL A 78 -6.07 2.46 1.69
CA VAL A 78 -5.65 3.14 0.45
C VAL A 78 -4.97 4.44 0.83
N ALA A 79 -3.84 4.74 0.20
CA ALA A 79 -3.08 5.95 0.46
C ALA A 79 -3.92 7.20 0.17
N GLY A 80 -3.84 8.19 1.07
CA GLY A 80 -4.56 9.46 0.99
C GLY A 80 -6.07 9.37 1.25
N GLN A 81 -6.62 8.18 1.49
CA GLN A 81 -8.01 8.01 1.89
C GLN A 81 -8.11 7.82 3.41
N PRO A 82 -9.14 8.39 4.05
CA PRO A 82 -9.37 8.15 5.47
C PRO A 82 -9.83 6.73 5.73
N PHE A 83 -9.29 6.12 6.79
CA PHE A 83 -9.73 4.84 7.30
C PHE A 83 -9.95 4.92 8.81
N PHE A 84 -10.72 3.99 9.36
CA PHE A 84 -11.02 3.94 10.78
C PHE A 84 -10.17 2.88 11.47
N VAL A 85 -9.52 3.27 12.57
CA VAL A 85 -8.88 2.36 13.53
C VAL A 85 -9.85 2.16 14.68
N GLU A 86 -10.20 0.90 14.98
CA GLU A 86 -10.99 0.58 16.18
C GLU A 86 -10.06 0.16 17.32
N LEU A 87 -10.06 0.93 18.40
CA LEU A 87 -9.36 0.64 19.64
C LEU A 87 -10.38 0.16 20.68
N GLU A 88 -10.35 -1.13 20.97
CA GLU A 88 -11.11 -1.75 22.04
C GLU A 88 -10.24 -1.80 23.30
N ILE A 89 -10.67 -1.08 24.33
CA ILE A 89 -9.92 -0.96 25.59
C ILE A 89 -10.82 -1.46 26.71
N GLN A 90 -10.38 -2.52 27.38
CA GLN A 90 -11.07 -3.08 28.53
C GLN A 90 -10.26 -2.82 29.80
N ASN A 91 -10.94 -2.27 30.80
CA ASN A 91 -10.38 -2.03 32.12
C ASN A 91 -10.85 -3.10 33.11
N PRO A 92 -10.08 -4.17 33.36
CA PRO A 92 -10.46 -5.16 34.39
C PRO A 92 -10.30 -4.62 35.82
N GLY A 93 -9.71 -3.44 35.97
CA GLY A 93 -9.47 -2.79 37.26
C GLY A 93 -10.75 -2.33 37.94
N ARG A 94 -10.64 -2.06 39.25
CA ARG A 94 -11.74 -1.62 40.11
C ARG A 94 -11.94 -0.09 40.14
N ARG A 95 -11.09 0.69 39.46
CA ARG A 95 -11.13 2.17 39.46
C ARG A 95 -11.21 2.72 38.04
N GLN A 96 -11.80 3.91 37.92
CA GLN A 96 -11.83 4.71 36.71
C GLN A 96 -10.68 5.70 36.67
N PHE A 97 -10.18 6.02 35.48
CA PHE A 97 -9.10 6.99 35.28
C PHE A 97 -9.10 7.49 33.83
N GLY A 98 -8.46 8.65 33.62
CA GLY A 98 -8.18 9.17 32.29
C GLY A 98 -6.97 8.49 31.66
N LEU A 99 -7.03 8.26 30.34
CA LEU A 99 -6.01 7.57 29.56
C LEU A 99 -5.69 8.37 28.30
N ARG A 100 -4.43 8.74 28.10
CA ARG A 100 -3.90 9.20 26.83
C ARG A 100 -3.33 8.00 26.09
N ILE A 101 -3.73 7.82 24.84
CA ILE A 101 -3.31 6.73 23.97
C ILE A 101 -2.50 7.34 22.85
N GLU A 102 -1.33 6.78 22.61
CA GLU A 102 -0.45 7.12 21.50
C GLU A 102 -0.28 5.85 20.66
N ASP A 103 -0.70 5.89 19.41
CA ASP A 103 -0.59 4.79 18.45
C ASP A 103 0.49 5.13 17.41
N PRO A 104 1.77 4.78 17.67
CA PRO A 104 2.85 5.00 16.72
C PRO A 104 2.75 4.03 15.55
N VAL A 105 2.89 4.57 14.34
CA VAL A 105 3.01 3.81 13.10
C VAL A 105 4.27 4.24 12.35
N GLU A 106 5.03 3.25 11.87
CA GLU A 106 6.29 3.44 11.16
C GLU A 106 6.12 2.94 9.72
N ALA A 107 6.54 3.75 8.74
CA ALA A 107 6.63 3.31 7.34
C ALA A 107 7.91 2.49 7.14
N GLU A 108 7.79 1.16 7.00
CA GLU A 108 8.91 0.25 6.67
C GLU A 108 9.30 0.38 5.19
N THR A 109 8.28 0.46 4.33
CA THR A 109 8.45 0.57 2.88
C THR A 109 7.62 1.76 2.41
N GLY A 110 8.28 2.78 1.90
CA GLY A 110 7.70 3.94 1.23
C GLY A 110 8.80 4.59 0.41
N GLY A 111 8.48 5.17 -0.74
CA GLY A 111 9.48 5.88 -1.52
C GLY A 111 10.22 6.90 -0.64
N ARG A 112 11.55 6.98 -0.77
CA ARG A 112 12.29 8.10 -0.18
C ARG A 112 11.62 9.42 -0.65
N PRO A 113 11.47 10.45 0.18
CA PRO A 113 12.15 10.70 1.45
C PRO A 113 11.42 10.19 2.72
N PHE A 114 10.38 9.36 2.62
CA PHE A 114 9.49 9.05 3.76
C PHE A 114 9.76 7.71 4.47
N ALA A 115 10.64 6.87 3.92
CA ALA A 115 11.10 5.67 4.61
C ALA A 115 11.68 6.02 6.00
N GLY A 116 11.12 5.45 7.06
CA GLY A 116 11.52 5.74 8.45
C GLY A 116 10.79 6.91 9.12
N GLN A 117 9.82 7.55 8.46
CA GLN A 117 8.93 8.48 9.17
C GLN A 117 7.98 7.71 10.08
N SER A 118 7.89 8.17 11.33
CA SER A 118 6.92 7.67 12.30
C SER A 118 5.80 8.69 12.44
N ALA A 119 4.57 8.28 12.15
CA ALA A 119 3.40 9.07 12.53
C ALA A 119 2.97 8.65 13.94
N GLN A 120 2.70 9.63 14.79
CA GLN A 120 2.23 9.40 16.15
C GLN A 120 0.85 10.03 16.27
N TRP A 121 -0.16 9.20 16.51
CA TRP A 121 -1.51 9.69 16.73
C TRP A 121 -1.84 9.63 18.21
N GLY A 122 -2.25 10.77 18.76
CA GLY A 122 -2.70 10.90 20.14
C GLY A 122 -4.22 10.88 20.24
N ASP A 123 -4.76 10.10 21.16
CA ASP A 123 -6.17 10.16 21.56
C ASP A 123 -6.27 10.31 23.08
N TYR A 124 -7.30 11.02 23.56
CA TYR A 124 -7.56 11.19 24.98
C TYR A 124 -8.91 10.58 25.38
N LEU A 125 -8.87 9.68 26.35
CA LEU A 125 -10.03 9.15 27.06
C LEU A 125 -10.13 9.81 28.43
N TRP A 126 -11.11 10.69 28.59
CA TRP A 126 -11.36 11.36 29.88
C TRP A 126 -11.66 10.39 31.01
N GLN A 127 -12.43 9.35 30.72
CA GLN A 127 -12.82 8.35 31.71
C GLN A 127 -12.89 6.98 31.07
N LEU A 128 -12.07 6.06 31.59
CA LEU A 128 -12.19 4.64 31.32
C LEU A 128 -12.90 3.98 32.52
N PRO A 129 -14.20 3.63 32.38
CA PRO A 129 -14.98 3.06 33.48
C PRO A 129 -14.41 1.74 34.00
N ARG A 130 -14.74 1.41 35.25
CA ARG A 130 -14.28 0.17 35.92
C ARG A 130 -14.98 -1.06 35.32
N LYS A 131 -14.25 -2.16 35.12
CA LYS A 131 -14.77 -3.45 34.61
C LYS A 131 -15.53 -3.35 33.28
N GLU A 132 -15.38 -2.25 32.56
CA GLU A 132 -16.09 -1.98 31.33
C GLU A 132 -15.14 -1.95 30.15
N LYS A 133 -15.73 -2.04 28.97
CA LYS A 133 -15.06 -2.00 27.68
C LYS A 133 -15.51 -0.73 26.95
N VAL A 134 -14.54 0.04 26.49
CA VAL A 134 -14.76 1.22 25.65
C VAL A 134 -14.21 0.91 24.27
N VAL A 135 -15.01 1.16 23.23
CA VAL A 135 -14.57 1.07 21.84
C VAL A 135 -14.47 2.48 21.31
N ARG A 136 -13.28 2.85 20.82
CA ARG A 136 -13.04 4.11 20.11
C ARG A 136 -12.79 3.82 18.65
N ARG A 137 -13.51 4.53 17.79
CA ARG A 137 -13.29 4.54 16.35
C ARG A 137 -12.64 5.87 16.02
N VAL A 138 -11.44 5.82 15.46
CA VAL A 138 -10.70 7.03 15.15
C VAL A 138 -10.29 7.03 13.70
N GLN A 139 -10.57 8.15 13.03
CA GLN A 139 -10.25 8.34 11.63
C GLN A 139 -8.79 8.73 11.49
N ARG A 140 -8.07 8.05 10.60
CA ARG A 140 -6.66 8.27 10.28
C ARG A 140 -6.47 8.31 8.77
N VAL A 141 -5.43 9.00 8.32
CA VAL A 141 -5.04 9.06 6.90
C VAL A 141 -3.56 8.74 6.83
N LEU A 142 -3.19 7.82 5.95
CA LEU A 142 -1.79 7.54 5.62
C LEU A 142 -1.49 8.17 4.26
N PRO A 143 -0.52 9.10 4.16
CA PRO A 143 -0.33 9.89 2.94
C PRO A 143 0.25 9.09 1.77
N GLN A 144 0.98 8.01 2.05
CA GLN A 144 1.71 7.25 1.02
C GLN A 144 1.40 5.75 1.09
N ARG A 145 1.51 5.09 -0.06
CA ARG A 145 1.39 3.63 -0.17
C ARG A 145 2.64 2.94 0.41
N GLY A 146 2.51 1.66 0.69
CA GLY A 146 3.63 0.81 1.11
C GLY A 146 3.38 0.07 2.41
N LYS A 147 4.44 -0.47 3.00
CA LYS A 147 4.34 -1.34 4.18
C LYS A 147 4.44 -0.50 5.44
N TYR A 148 3.40 -0.54 6.25
CA TYR A 148 3.36 0.12 7.54
C TYR A 148 3.37 -0.90 8.67
N ARG A 149 4.18 -0.61 9.67
CA ARG A 149 4.30 -1.40 10.88
C ARG A 149 3.87 -0.59 12.07
N TRP A 150 2.97 -1.17 12.84
CA TRP A 150 2.63 -0.70 14.16
C TRP A 150 3.42 -1.52 15.17
N SER A 151 4.30 -0.87 15.91
CA SER A 151 5.17 -1.51 16.90
C SER A 151 4.47 -1.79 18.23
N GLY A 152 3.39 -1.07 18.52
CA GLY A 152 2.62 -1.23 19.75
C GLY A 152 1.76 -0.01 20.04
N ILE A 153 1.16 0.02 21.22
CA ILE A 153 0.37 1.16 21.71
C ILE A 153 1.02 1.66 22.99
N ARG A 154 1.29 2.97 23.04
CA ARG A 154 1.72 3.61 24.28
C ARG A 154 0.50 4.20 24.96
N VAL A 155 0.28 3.83 26.21
CA VAL A 155 -0.76 4.43 27.04
C VAL A 155 -0.13 5.19 28.20
N SER A 156 -0.70 6.33 28.54
CA SER A 156 -0.23 7.14 29.66
C SER A 156 -1.37 7.70 30.50
N THR A 157 -1.14 7.80 31.80
CA THR A 157 -2.07 8.47 32.73
C THR A 157 -1.30 9.42 33.63
N GLY A 158 -1.85 10.61 33.80
CA GLY A 158 -1.45 11.54 34.86
C GLY A 158 -2.58 11.78 35.86
N PHE A 159 -3.67 11.02 35.79
CA PHE A 159 -4.85 11.28 36.61
C PHE A 159 -4.55 10.98 38.10
N PRO A 160 -5.00 11.83 39.07
CA PRO A 160 -5.91 12.97 38.89
C PRO A 160 -5.26 14.37 38.71
N LEU A 161 -4.09 14.63 39.31
CA LEU A 161 -3.50 15.98 39.37
C LEU A 161 -2.48 16.27 38.26
N GLY A 162 -1.98 15.25 37.59
CA GLY A 162 -1.03 15.39 36.48
C GLY A 162 0.41 15.68 36.88
N LEU A 163 0.80 15.61 38.16
CA LEU A 163 2.16 15.95 38.59
C LEU A 163 3.16 14.85 38.19
N CYS A 164 2.73 13.60 38.16
CA CYS A 164 3.50 12.48 37.62
C CYS A 164 2.74 11.78 36.49
N ARG A 165 3.45 11.43 35.41
CA ARG A 165 2.89 10.64 34.32
C ARG A 165 3.41 9.22 34.39
N ARG A 166 2.50 8.25 34.39
CA ARG A 166 2.86 6.84 34.23
C ARG A 166 2.59 6.45 32.79
N GLU A 167 3.58 5.85 32.16
CA GLU A 167 3.55 5.35 30.78
C GLU A 167 3.64 3.83 30.82
N ALA A 168 2.81 3.14 30.04
CA ALA A 168 2.91 1.73 29.76
C ALA A 168 2.93 1.52 28.25
N TYR A 169 3.89 0.73 27.78
CA TYR A 169 3.99 0.36 26.37
C TYR A 169 3.52 -1.08 26.19
N TYR A 170 2.50 -1.23 25.36
CA TYR A 170 1.91 -2.50 24.95
C TYR A 170 2.53 -2.92 23.62
N GLU A 171 3.53 -3.78 23.69
CA GLU A 171 4.23 -4.28 22.51
C GLU A 171 3.37 -5.35 21.81
N TYR A 172 2.81 -4.97 20.66
CA TYR A 172 2.07 -5.85 19.76
C TYR A 172 2.28 -5.40 18.32
N ILE A 173 2.96 -6.25 17.55
CA ILE A 173 3.34 -5.94 16.18
C ILE A 173 2.18 -6.28 15.25
N GLN A 174 1.78 -5.32 14.44
CA GLN A 174 0.81 -5.50 13.37
C GLN A 174 1.33 -4.83 12.11
N GLU A 175 1.18 -5.51 10.97
CA GLU A 175 1.63 -5.00 9.68
C GLU A 175 0.44 -4.89 8.73
N ARG A 176 0.41 -3.80 7.95
CA ARG A 176 -0.54 -3.62 6.85
C ARG A 176 0.16 -2.99 5.66
N VAL A 177 -0.26 -3.43 4.47
CA VAL A 177 0.13 -2.82 3.21
C VAL A 177 -0.92 -1.80 2.84
N VAL A 178 -0.50 -0.56 2.67
CA VAL A 178 -1.34 0.54 2.17
C VAL A 178 -1.24 0.53 0.65
N LEU A 179 -2.38 0.34 0.00
CA LEU A 179 -2.51 0.25 -1.45
C LEU A 179 -2.36 1.63 -2.10
N PRO A 180 -1.90 1.68 -3.37
CA PRO A 180 -1.91 2.91 -4.15
C PRO A 180 -3.34 3.46 -4.32
N PRO A 181 -3.50 4.79 -4.44
CA PRO A 181 -4.79 5.36 -4.76
C PRO A 181 -5.20 4.98 -6.18
N VAL A 182 -6.50 4.79 -6.40
CA VAL A 182 -7.03 4.29 -7.68
C VAL A 182 -8.02 5.28 -8.28
N GLY A 183 -7.78 5.61 -9.55
CA GLY A 183 -8.62 6.46 -10.37
C GLY A 183 -9.72 5.67 -11.09
N GLN A 184 -10.39 6.34 -12.03
CA GLN A 184 -11.41 5.73 -12.87
C GLN A 184 -10.83 5.39 -14.24
N VAL A 185 -11.11 4.18 -14.72
CA VAL A 185 -10.71 3.72 -16.05
C VAL A 185 -11.98 3.40 -16.85
N ASN A 186 -12.09 4.01 -18.04
CA ASN A 186 -13.11 3.66 -19.01
C ASN A 186 -12.64 2.40 -19.76
N LEU A 187 -13.04 1.25 -19.23
CA LEU A 187 -12.59 -0.06 -19.69
C LEU A 187 -12.96 -0.36 -21.16
N PRO A 188 -14.20 -0.10 -21.65
CA PRO A 188 -14.53 -0.26 -23.07
C PRO A 188 -13.64 0.58 -24.00
N HIS A 189 -13.36 1.83 -23.62
CA HIS A 189 -12.48 2.68 -24.41
C HIS A 189 -11.05 2.11 -24.43
N LEU A 190 -10.50 1.73 -23.27
CA LEU A 190 -9.17 1.12 -23.21
C LEU A 190 -9.08 -0.17 -24.05
N GLN A 191 -10.09 -1.04 -24.00
CA GLN A 191 -10.14 -2.25 -24.82
C GLN A 191 -10.13 -1.91 -26.32
N SER A 192 -10.94 -0.93 -26.76
CA SER A 192 -10.91 -0.50 -28.16
C SER A 192 -9.53 0.03 -28.60
N VAL A 193 -8.80 0.74 -27.73
CA VAL A 193 -7.44 1.24 -28.05
C VAL A 193 -6.46 0.07 -28.16
N LEU A 194 -6.59 -0.96 -27.32
CA LEU A 194 -5.77 -2.17 -27.36
C LEU A 194 -6.04 -3.02 -28.62
N GLU A 195 -7.29 -3.07 -29.09
CA GLU A 195 -7.68 -3.80 -30.31
C GLU A 195 -7.26 -3.08 -31.60
N LEU A 196 -7.31 -1.75 -31.62
CA LEU A 196 -7.01 -0.95 -32.82
C LEU A 196 -5.51 -0.84 -33.15
N GLN A 197 -4.61 -1.21 -32.23
CA GLN A 197 -3.17 -1.13 -32.44
C GLN A 197 -2.61 -2.52 -32.81
N PRO A 198 -2.36 -2.80 -34.10
CA PRO A 198 -1.68 -4.04 -34.47
C PRO A 198 -0.31 -4.08 -33.79
N PRO A 199 0.14 -5.26 -33.31
CA PRO A 199 1.42 -5.38 -32.62
C PRO A 199 2.52 -4.80 -33.52
N ARG A 200 3.22 -3.78 -33.00
CA ARG A 200 4.25 -3.03 -33.75
C ARG A 200 5.46 -3.86 -34.20
N THR A 201 5.51 -5.14 -33.85
CA THR A 201 6.49 -6.09 -34.37
C THR A 201 6.04 -6.62 -35.73
N THR A 202 6.65 -6.07 -36.79
CA THR A 202 6.51 -6.41 -38.21
C THR A 202 7.03 -7.81 -38.59
N THR A 203 7.07 -8.75 -37.65
CA THR A 203 7.37 -10.16 -37.93
C THR A 203 6.17 -11.01 -37.54
N PRO A 204 5.44 -11.59 -38.51
CA PRO A 204 4.48 -12.64 -38.20
C PRO A 204 5.26 -13.76 -37.50
N ARG A 205 5.01 -13.96 -36.20
CA ARG A 205 5.67 -15.03 -35.46
C ARG A 205 5.24 -16.36 -36.09
N PRO A 206 6.17 -17.26 -36.45
CA PRO A 206 5.85 -18.57 -37.04
C PRO A 206 5.15 -19.54 -36.07
N TRP A 207 4.68 -19.06 -34.92
CA TRP A 207 4.11 -19.83 -33.82
C TRP A 207 2.64 -19.49 -33.55
N GLN A 208 1.90 -19.06 -34.58
CA GLN A 208 0.45 -19.21 -34.58
C GLN A 208 0.13 -20.70 -34.75
N ARG A 209 0.47 -21.52 -33.75
CA ARG A 209 -0.11 -22.86 -33.62
C ARG A 209 -1.46 -22.67 -32.92
N PRO A 210 -2.58 -22.97 -33.60
CA PRO A 210 -3.88 -23.01 -32.95
C PRO A 210 -3.82 -23.98 -31.76
N LEU A 211 -4.38 -23.60 -30.62
CA LEU A 211 -4.51 -24.51 -29.48
C LEU A 211 -5.31 -25.75 -29.93
N PRO A 212 -4.92 -26.97 -29.54
CA PRO A 212 -5.80 -28.13 -29.69
C PRO A 212 -7.08 -27.89 -28.89
N GLY A 213 -8.21 -27.71 -29.59
CA GLY A 213 -9.53 -27.51 -28.97
C GLY A 213 -9.99 -26.06 -28.79
N ALA A 214 -9.25 -25.05 -29.26
CA ALA A 214 -9.81 -23.70 -29.35
C ALA A 214 -10.71 -23.57 -30.59
N GLU A 215 -11.90 -23.02 -30.38
CA GLU A 215 -12.83 -22.64 -31.44
C GLU A 215 -12.35 -21.30 -32.01
N PHE A 216 -11.60 -21.34 -33.10
CA PHE A 216 -11.22 -20.13 -33.83
C PHE A 216 -12.32 -19.77 -34.80
N GLU A 217 -12.60 -18.48 -34.94
CA GLU A 217 -13.51 -17.99 -35.97
C GLU A 217 -12.83 -18.05 -37.34
N PHE A 218 -13.57 -18.53 -38.33
CA PHE A 218 -13.08 -18.61 -39.71
C PHE A 218 -12.98 -17.20 -40.29
N HIS A 219 -11.76 -16.71 -40.50
CA HIS A 219 -11.50 -15.40 -41.08
C HIS A 219 -11.57 -15.45 -42.61
N GLY A 220 -10.95 -16.46 -43.24
CA GLY A 220 -10.94 -16.57 -44.69
C GLY A 220 -10.12 -17.73 -45.24
N LEU A 221 -9.94 -17.73 -46.56
CA LEU A 221 -9.06 -18.66 -47.27
C LEU A 221 -7.90 -17.89 -47.87
N ARG A 222 -6.68 -18.35 -47.62
CA ARG A 222 -5.47 -17.85 -48.27
C ARG A 222 -4.75 -18.94 -49.05
N GLU A 223 -3.93 -18.54 -50.02
CA GLU A 223 -3.05 -19.47 -50.73
C GLU A 223 -2.04 -20.12 -49.77
N TYR A 224 -1.80 -21.41 -49.99
CA TYR A 224 -0.84 -22.22 -49.25
C TYR A 224 0.58 -21.70 -49.46
N ARG A 225 1.33 -21.57 -48.37
CA ARG A 225 2.76 -21.23 -48.39
C ARG A 225 3.56 -22.40 -47.80
N SER A 226 4.77 -22.58 -48.31
CA SER A 226 5.69 -23.59 -47.79
C SER A 226 5.96 -23.38 -46.30
N GLY A 227 5.47 -24.30 -45.46
CA GLY A 227 5.51 -24.21 -44.00
C GLY A 227 4.13 -24.36 -43.33
N ASP A 228 3.05 -24.21 -44.09
CA ASP A 228 1.69 -24.39 -43.59
C ASP A 228 1.37 -25.86 -43.31
N SER A 229 0.64 -26.13 -42.21
CA SER A 229 0.25 -27.51 -41.89
C SER A 229 -0.83 -28.01 -42.85
N PRO A 230 -0.69 -29.23 -43.42
CA PRO A 230 -1.72 -29.83 -44.27
C PRO A 230 -3.08 -29.99 -43.58
N ARG A 231 -3.12 -29.98 -42.24
CA ARG A 231 -4.35 -30.09 -41.44
C ARG A 231 -5.30 -28.91 -41.62
N TYR A 232 -4.79 -27.75 -42.00
CA TYR A 232 -5.59 -26.53 -42.20
C TYR A 232 -5.97 -26.30 -43.67
N VAL A 233 -5.63 -27.23 -44.58
CA VAL A 233 -6.00 -27.13 -46.00
C VAL A 233 -7.51 -27.33 -46.15
N HIS A 234 -8.17 -26.36 -46.79
CA HIS A 234 -9.58 -26.46 -47.13
C HIS A 234 -9.75 -27.26 -48.43
N TRP A 235 -9.63 -28.59 -48.33
CA TRP A 235 -9.63 -29.51 -49.48
C TRP A 235 -10.75 -29.27 -50.50
N ARG A 236 -11.97 -28.96 -50.02
CA ARG A 236 -13.11 -28.71 -50.90
C ARG A 236 -12.95 -27.46 -51.77
N SER A 237 -12.31 -26.41 -51.26
CA SER A 237 -12.06 -25.19 -52.03
C SER A 237 -10.84 -25.37 -52.92
N SER A 238 -9.80 -26.03 -52.41
CA SER A 238 -8.61 -26.36 -53.19
C SER A 238 -8.91 -27.23 -54.41
N ALA A 239 -9.83 -28.18 -54.28
CA ALA A 239 -10.27 -29.02 -55.39
C ALA A 239 -11.06 -28.26 -56.47
N ARG A 240 -11.70 -27.14 -56.12
CA ARG A 240 -12.47 -26.31 -57.07
C ARG A 240 -11.60 -25.28 -57.80
N THR A 241 -10.63 -24.69 -57.11
CA THR A 241 -9.76 -23.64 -57.67
C THR A 241 -8.47 -24.19 -58.29
N GLY A 242 -8.13 -25.45 -58.03
CA GLY A 242 -6.87 -26.06 -58.49
C GLY A 242 -5.63 -25.56 -57.73
N GLN A 243 -5.81 -24.74 -56.70
CA GLN A 243 -4.75 -24.18 -55.86
C GLN A 243 -4.97 -24.59 -54.41
N LEU A 244 -3.90 -24.92 -53.68
CA LEU A 244 -4.01 -25.26 -52.27
C LEU A 244 -4.40 -24.02 -51.46
N LEU A 245 -5.59 -24.05 -50.86
CA LEU A 245 -6.10 -23.00 -49.99
C LEU A 245 -6.05 -23.46 -48.53
N VAL A 246 -5.55 -22.61 -47.65
CA VAL A 246 -5.43 -22.83 -46.21
C VAL A 246 -6.46 -21.95 -45.49
N ARG A 247 -7.15 -22.51 -44.49
CA ARG A 247 -8.04 -21.77 -43.60
C ARG A 247 -7.21 -20.80 -42.78
N GLU A 248 -7.48 -19.51 -42.96
CA GLU A 248 -7.02 -18.47 -42.05
C GLU A 248 -8.03 -18.36 -40.92
N MET A 249 -7.54 -18.55 -39.70
CA MET A 249 -8.33 -18.63 -38.48
C MET A 249 -7.97 -17.39 -37.66
N GLU A 250 -8.96 -16.60 -37.27
CA GLU A 250 -8.74 -15.49 -36.33
C GLU A 250 -8.57 -16.09 -34.93
N PRO A 251 -7.44 -15.86 -34.23
CA PRO A 251 -7.37 -16.17 -32.81
C PRO A 251 -8.55 -15.48 -32.09
N PRO A 252 -9.27 -16.17 -31.20
CA PRO A 252 -10.27 -15.50 -30.38
C PRO A 252 -9.59 -14.32 -29.68
N ALA A 253 -10.22 -13.15 -29.71
CA ALA A 253 -9.69 -11.97 -29.02
C ALA A 253 -9.44 -12.36 -27.56
N SER A 254 -8.17 -12.36 -27.14
CA SER A 254 -7.84 -12.70 -25.76
C SER A 254 -8.38 -11.59 -24.87
N GLU A 255 -9.30 -11.94 -23.99
CA GLU A 255 -9.82 -11.01 -22.98
C GLU A 255 -8.82 -10.77 -21.82
N ASP A 256 -7.70 -11.48 -21.86
CA ASP A 256 -6.59 -11.41 -20.93
C ASP A 256 -5.74 -10.14 -21.14
N LEU A 257 -5.00 -9.73 -20.11
CA LEU A 257 -4.13 -8.55 -20.18
C LEU A 257 -2.77 -8.83 -19.53
N VAL A 258 -1.69 -8.41 -20.19
CA VAL A 258 -0.37 -8.28 -19.56
C VAL A 258 -0.10 -6.80 -19.32
N LEU A 259 -0.03 -6.41 -18.06
CA LEU A 259 0.31 -5.07 -17.62
C LEU A 259 1.79 -5.01 -17.28
N VAL A 260 2.54 -4.16 -17.97
CA VAL A 260 3.94 -3.86 -17.65
C VAL A 260 4.01 -2.49 -17.01
N LEU A 261 4.57 -2.41 -15.81
CA LEU A 261 4.90 -1.17 -15.14
C LEU A 261 6.41 -0.96 -15.16
N GLU A 262 6.86 0.05 -15.88
CA GLU A 262 8.22 0.57 -15.81
C GLU A 262 8.33 1.61 -14.70
N ALA A 263 8.85 1.16 -13.55
CA ALA A 263 8.99 1.98 -12.35
C ALA A 263 10.34 2.71 -12.37
N TRP A 264 10.53 3.64 -13.31
CA TRP A 264 11.74 4.44 -13.37
C TRP A 264 11.75 5.52 -12.29
N ARG A 265 12.86 5.65 -11.58
CA ARG A 265 13.09 6.69 -10.58
C ARG A 265 14.57 7.05 -10.46
N PRO A 266 14.97 8.33 -10.53
CA PRO A 266 16.34 8.75 -10.31
C PRO A 266 16.74 8.58 -8.83
N ASP A 267 18.02 8.24 -8.57
CA ASP A 267 18.58 8.09 -7.21
C ASP A 267 18.68 9.44 -6.45
N SER A 268 18.52 10.55 -7.19
CA SER A 268 18.39 11.90 -6.66
C SER A 268 17.17 12.00 -5.75
N ASN A 269 17.39 12.20 -4.45
CA ASN A 269 16.33 12.51 -3.48
C ASN A 269 15.62 13.86 -3.77
N ALA A 270 16.14 14.68 -4.70
CA ALA A 270 15.65 16.02 -4.97
C ALA A 270 14.54 16.08 -6.04
N ASP A 271 14.31 15.01 -6.80
CA ASP A 271 13.41 15.04 -7.95
C ASP A 271 11.98 14.67 -7.51
N ALA A 272 11.34 15.60 -6.80
CA ALA A 272 9.95 15.46 -6.33
C ALA A 272 8.97 15.18 -7.49
N GLU A 273 9.25 15.72 -8.68
CA GLU A 273 8.48 15.49 -9.90
C GLU A 273 8.59 14.04 -10.38
N ALA A 274 9.80 13.47 -10.45
CA ALA A 274 9.99 12.08 -10.85
C ALA A 274 9.35 11.09 -9.86
N PHE A 275 9.34 11.45 -8.57
CA PHE A 275 8.56 10.70 -7.58
C PHE A 275 7.05 10.79 -7.85
N ALA A 276 6.52 11.98 -8.11
CA ALA A 276 5.10 12.17 -8.43
C ALA A 276 4.69 11.41 -9.71
N ASP A 277 5.50 11.45 -10.77
CA ASP A 277 5.23 10.71 -12.01
C ASP A 277 5.25 9.19 -11.78
N LEU A 278 6.12 8.69 -10.89
CA LEU A 278 6.10 7.29 -10.45
C LEU A 278 4.81 6.94 -9.68
N GLU A 279 4.38 7.79 -8.75
CA GLU A 279 3.12 7.61 -8.02
C GLU A 279 1.92 7.56 -8.97
N GLU A 280 1.88 8.44 -9.97
CA GLU A 280 0.84 8.46 -11.00
C GLU A 280 0.86 7.19 -11.86
N ALA A 281 2.05 6.71 -12.26
CA ALA A 281 2.19 5.47 -13.02
C ALA A 281 1.69 4.25 -12.24
N ILE A 282 2.01 4.18 -10.95
CA ILE A 282 1.54 3.11 -10.06
C ILE A 282 0.04 3.22 -9.82
N SER A 283 -0.49 4.44 -9.66
CA SER A 283 -1.92 4.69 -9.53
C SER A 283 -2.67 4.24 -10.79
N LEU A 284 -2.17 4.60 -11.98
CA LEU A 284 -2.72 4.14 -13.25
C LEU A 284 -2.73 2.62 -13.34
N ALA A 285 -1.59 1.97 -13.04
CA ALA A 285 -1.47 0.52 -13.06
C ALA A 285 -2.48 -0.15 -12.12
N ALA A 286 -2.60 0.33 -10.88
CA ALA A 286 -3.55 -0.18 -9.91
C ALA A 286 -5.01 0.02 -10.36
N SER A 287 -5.29 1.15 -11.01
CA SER A 287 -6.62 1.46 -11.55
C SER A 287 -7.00 0.51 -12.68
N VAL A 288 -6.06 0.19 -13.58
CA VAL A 288 -6.25 -0.80 -14.65
C VAL A 288 -6.47 -2.19 -14.07
N VAL A 289 -5.64 -2.62 -13.11
CA VAL A 289 -5.80 -3.92 -12.42
C VAL A 289 -7.20 -4.05 -11.82
N LEU A 290 -7.67 -3.02 -11.11
CA LEU A 290 -9.02 -3.02 -10.52
C LEU A 290 -10.14 -2.98 -11.57
N ALA A 291 -9.96 -2.24 -12.66
CA ALA A 291 -10.94 -2.16 -13.72
C ALA A 291 -11.11 -3.52 -14.42
N TRP A 292 -10.00 -4.18 -14.76
CA TRP A 292 -10.01 -5.52 -15.37
C TRP A 292 -10.57 -6.58 -14.43
N ASN A 293 -10.29 -6.46 -13.12
CA ASN A 293 -10.81 -7.38 -12.10
C ASN A 293 -12.35 -7.43 -12.01
N ARG A 294 -13.06 -6.44 -12.57
CA ARG A 294 -14.54 -6.44 -12.60
C ARG A 294 -15.13 -7.44 -13.59
N GLN A 295 -14.34 -7.92 -14.54
CA GLN A 295 -14.76 -8.89 -15.55
C GLN A 295 -14.34 -10.27 -15.07
N ALA A 296 -15.28 -11.22 -14.93
CA ALA A 296 -14.96 -12.57 -14.45
C ALA A 296 -14.36 -13.45 -15.57
N GLY A 297 -13.55 -14.45 -15.18
CA GLY A 297 -13.03 -15.47 -16.10
C GLY A 297 -11.88 -14.99 -17.01
N ARG A 298 -11.21 -13.90 -16.65
CA ARG A 298 -10.05 -13.36 -17.39
C ARG A 298 -8.78 -13.53 -16.57
N HIS A 299 -7.64 -13.53 -17.23
CA HIS A 299 -6.34 -13.55 -16.57
C HIS A 299 -5.64 -12.20 -16.74
N LEU A 300 -5.00 -11.75 -15.66
CA LEU A 300 -4.19 -10.55 -15.64
C LEU A 300 -2.79 -10.89 -15.12
N ALA A 301 -1.76 -10.56 -15.90
CA ALA A 301 -0.38 -10.55 -15.43
C ALA A 301 0.09 -9.13 -15.16
N LEU A 302 0.81 -8.95 -14.06
CA LEU A 302 1.53 -7.73 -13.74
C LEU A 302 3.03 -8.03 -13.77
N LEU A 303 3.73 -7.31 -14.64
CA LEU A 303 5.18 -7.26 -14.73
C LEU A 303 5.65 -5.92 -14.17
N VAL A 304 6.27 -5.93 -13.00
CA VAL A 304 6.86 -4.74 -12.40
C VAL A 304 8.36 -4.75 -12.67
N LEU A 305 8.79 -3.79 -13.49
CA LEU A 305 10.19 -3.51 -13.77
C LEU A 305 10.74 -2.59 -12.67
N ASP A 306 11.07 -3.21 -11.54
CA ASP A 306 11.75 -2.61 -10.37
C ASP A 306 12.94 -3.54 -9.98
N ARG A 307 13.65 -3.26 -8.88
CA ARG A 307 14.70 -4.16 -8.32
C ARG A 307 14.23 -4.85 -7.03
N PRO A 308 13.99 -6.18 -7.02
CA PRO A 308 14.03 -7.12 -8.14
C PRO A 308 12.80 -6.99 -9.06
N CYS A 309 12.94 -7.41 -10.32
CA CYS A 309 11.81 -7.51 -11.25
C CYS A 309 10.80 -8.53 -10.72
N ARG A 310 9.51 -8.18 -10.72
CA ARG A 310 8.45 -9.04 -10.19
C ARG A 310 7.45 -9.37 -11.27
N ILE A 311 7.08 -10.64 -11.32
CA ILE A 311 6.13 -11.16 -12.31
C ILE A 311 5.06 -11.91 -11.53
N LEU A 312 3.84 -11.42 -11.62
CA LEU A 312 2.70 -11.96 -10.90
C LEU A 312 1.55 -12.16 -11.88
N ALA A 313 0.80 -13.23 -11.70
CA ALA A 313 -0.41 -13.49 -12.47
C ALA A 313 -1.56 -13.79 -11.52
N ALA A 314 -2.75 -13.33 -11.88
CA ALA A 314 -3.96 -13.52 -11.13
C ALA A 314 -5.12 -13.79 -12.09
N GLU A 315 -6.09 -14.56 -11.64
CA GLU A 315 -7.40 -14.64 -12.29
C GLU A 315 -8.28 -13.50 -11.75
N THR A 316 -9.01 -12.84 -12.63
CA THR A 316 -9.92 -11.75 -12.26
C THR A 316 -11.13 -12.27 -11.48
N ALA A 317 -11.80 -11.38 -10.75
CA ALA A 317 -12.88 -11.69 -9.82
C ALA A 317 -12.51 -12.66 -8.69
N THR A 318 -11.21 -12.85 -8.42
CA THR A 318 -10.70 -13.66 -7.30
C THR A 318 -9.93 -12.79 -6.29
N PRO A 319 -9.78 -13.25 -5.02
CA PRO A 319 -8.97 -12.53 -4.03
C PRO A 319 -7.48 -12.41 -4.43
N SER A 320 -7.01 -13.17 -5.43
CA SER A 320 -5.62 -13.15 -5.88
C SER A 320 -5.19 -11.82 -6.48
N VAL A 321 -6.12 -11.01 -7.00
CA VAL A 321 -5.84 -9.66 -7.49
C VAL A 321 -5.33 -8.73 -6.39
N ARG A 322 -5.66 -9.01 -5.12
CA ARG A 322 -5.09 -8.27 -3.97
C ARG A 322 -3.56 -8.35 -3.97
N ASN A 323 -2.98 -9.49 -4.33
CA ASN A 323 -1.52 -9.66 -4.39
C ASN A 323 -0.87 -8.76 -5.45
N LEU A 324 -1.58 -8.47 -6.55
CA LEU A 324 -1.10 -7.55 -7.58
C LEU A 324 -1.07 -6.11 -7.06
N LEU A 325 -2.12 -5.69 -6.36
CA LEU A 325 -2.19 -4.36 -5.75
C LEU A 325 -1.18 -4.19 -4.62
N GLU A 326 -0.96 -5.23 -3.80
CA GLU A 326 0.08 -5.24 -2.78
C GLU A 326 1.48 -5.18 -3.40
N ALA A 327 1.71 -5.86 -4.54
CA ALA A 327 2.96 -5.75 -5.25
C ALA A 327 3.21 -4.33 -5.79
N LEU A 328 2.18 -3.67 -6.34
CA LEU A 328 2.22 -2.26 -6.75
C LEU A 328 2.46 -1.31 -5.57
N ALA A 329 1.92 -1.62 -4.40
CA ALA A 329 2.16 -0.85 -3.18
C ALA A 329 3.62 -0.91 -2.71
N LEU A 330 4.34 -1.98 -3.03
CA LEU A 330 5.73 -2.20 -2.60
C LEU A 330 6.78 -1.72 -3.60
N VAL A 331 6.38 -1.11 -4.71
CA VAL A 331 7.28 -0.59 -5.76
C VAL A 331 7.98 0.67 -5.27
N GLN A 332 9.31 0.68 -5.32
CA GLN A 332 10.14 1.84 -4.93
C GLN A 332 10.68 2.60 -6.13
N GLY A 333 10.84 1.90 -7.25
CA GLY A 333 11.41 2.41 -8.50
C GLY A 333 12.93 2.30 -8.55
N CYS A 334 13.47 2.23 -9.76
CA CYS A 334 14.90 2.04 -10.01
C CYS A 334 15.46 3.01 -11.07
N THR A 335 16.75 3.31 -10.98
CA THR A 335 17.47 4.24 -11.86
C THR A 335 17.75 3.69 -13.26
N GLU A 336 18.14 2.42 -13.32
CA GLU A 336 18.50 1.74 -14.56
C GLU A 336 17.28 1.03 -15.13
N ALA A 337 17.09 1.09 -16.45
CA ALA A 337 16.01 0.40 -17.14
C ALA A 337 16.24 -1.13 -17.04
N PRO A 338 15.60 -1.83 -16.08
CA PRO A 338 15.97 -3.19 -15.74
C PRO A 338 15.51 -4.18 -16.82
N LEU A 339 14.80 -3.69 -17.84
CA LEU A 339 14.33 -4.50 -18.94
C LEU A 339 15.49 -5.06 -19.78
N ALA A 340 16.56 -4.30 -20.05
CA ALA A 340 17.68 -4.82 -20.83
C ALA A 340 18.38 -5.97 -20.07
N ASP A 341 18.56 -5.82 -18.76
CA ASP A 341 19.15 -6.85 -17.90
C ASP A 341 18.22 -8.05 -17.70
N ALA A 342 16.91 -7.82 -17.51
CA ALA A 342 15.89 -8.86 -17.38
C ALA A 342 15.67 -9.65 -18.68
N LEU A 343 15.81 -8.98 -19.83
CA LEU A 343 15.81 -9.62 -21.14
C LEU A 343 17.14 -10.32 -21.44
N ALA A 344 18.27 -9.83 -20.94
CA ALA A 344 19.58 -10.46 -21.10
C ALA A 344 19.78 -11.70 -20.21
N THR A 345 19.17 -11.73 -19.01
CA THR A 345 19.12 -12.92 -18.15
C THR A 345 18.13 -13.97 -18.64
N ALA A 346 17.13 -13.57 -19.44
CA ALA A 346 16.22 -14.49 -20.09
C ALA A 346 16.87 -15.06 -21.37
N SER A 347 17.30 -16.31 -21.33
CA SER A 347 17.97 -17.03 -22.43
C SER A 347 17.29 -16.84 -23.81
N PRO A 348 18.05 -16.83 -24.93
CA PRO A 348 17.51 -16.69 -26.28
C PRO A 348 16.82 -17.99 -26.71
N GLY A 349 15.60 -18.22 -26.19
CA GLY A 349 14.89 -19.47 -26.37
C GLY A 349 13.68 -19.60 -25.42
N ALA A 350 12.66 -18.77 -25.63
CA ALA A 350 11.25 -19.07 -25.29
C ALA A 350 10.90 -19.63 -23.88
N GLN A 351 11.64 -19.28 -22.83
CA GLN A 351 11.18 -19.30 -21.43
C GLN A 351 10.83 -17.86 -21.00
N LEU A 352 9.85 -17.29 -21.71
CA LEU A 352 9.36 -15.92 -21.62
C LEU A 352 8.91 -15.56 -20.19
N LEU A 353 9.71 -14.79 -19.44
CA LEU A 353 9.31 -14.05 -18.23
C LEU A 353 8.49 -14.84 -17.18
N GLY A 354 8.49 -16.18 -17.18
CA GLY A 354 7.61 -16.97 -16.31
C GLY A 354 6.10 -16.76 -16.52
N LEU A 355 5.65 -16.17 -17.64
CA LEU A 355 4.23 -15.92 -17.87
C LEU A 355 3.46 -17.23 -18.14
N PRO A 356 2.25 -17.39 -17.55
CA PRO A 356 1.35 -18.50 -17.86
C PRO A 356 1.08 -18.58 -19.36
N PHE A 357 0.87 -19.80 -19.87
CA PHE A 357 0.75 -20.04 -21.32
C PHE A 357 -0.37 -19.21 -21.97
N GLN A 358 -1.52 -19.07 -21.31
CA GLN A 358 -2.69 -18.30 -21.78
C GLN A 358 -2.36 -16.82 -22.00
N LEU A 359 -1.48 -16.25 -21.16
CA LEU A 359 -1.11 -14.83 -21.19
C LEU A 359 -0.02 -14.50 -22.21
N ARG A 360 0.54 -15.49 -22.92
CA ARG A 360 1.65 -15.25 -23.88
C ARG A 360 1.21 -14.55 -25.16
N GLN A 361 -0.09 -14.63 -25.48
CA GLN A 361 -0.68 -13.99 -26.66
C GLN A 361 -1.55 -12.77 -26.30
N ALA A 362 -1.72 -12.50 -25.00
CA ALA A 362 -2.52 -11.38 -24.52
C ALA A 362 -1.89 -10.03 -24.92
N PRO A 363 -2.71 -9.00 -25.19
CA PRO A 363 -2.22 -7.65 -25.44
C PRO A 363 -1.42 -7.16 -24.24
N VAL A 364 -0.27 -6.54 -24.53
CA VAL A 364 0.58 -5.95 -23.50
C VAL A 364 0.34 -4.45 -23.41
N LEU A 365 -0.12 -3.99 -22.25
CA LEU A 365 -0.20 -2.57 -21.88
C LEU A 365 1.05 -2.18 -21.12
N TRP A 366 1.85 -1.28 -21.69
CA TRP A 366 3.05 -0.75 -21.07
C TRP A 366 2.79 0.62 -20.46
N ILE A 367 2.90 0.71 -19.14
CA ILE A 367 2.84 1.95 -18.38
C ILE A 367 4.25 2.33 -17.96
N SER A 368 4.67 3.55 -18.27
CA SER A 368 5.94 4.08 -17.78
C SER A 368 5.76 5.34 -16.93
N SER A 369 6.58 5.46 -15.89
CA SER A 369 6.76 6.70 -15.14
C SER A 369 7.59 7.73 -15.89
N ARG A 370 8.32 7.33 -16.95
CA ARG A 370 9.18 8.23 -17.73
C ARG A 370 8.43 8.75 -18.97
N THR A 371 8.49 10.06 -19.19
CA THR A 371 7.85 10.72 -20.34
C THR A 371 8.45 10.32 -21.70
N ASN A 372 9.72 9.94 -21.74
CA ASN A 372 10.45 9.63 -22.97
C ASN A 372 11.23 8.31 -22.81
N THR A 373 10.52 7.18 -22.71
CA THR A 373 11.18 5.87 -22.62
C THR A 373 11.77 5.48 -23.97
N PRO A 374 13.04 5.05 -24.01
CA PRO A 374 13.60 4.45 -25.22
C PRO A 374 12.90 3.10 -25.45
N ILE A 375 12.12 2.98 -26.53
CA ILE A 375 11.48 1.72 -26.91
C ILE A 375 12.58 0.71 -27.29
N PRO A 376 12.70 -0.42 -26.56
CA PRO A 376 13.64 -1.46 -26.92
C PRO A 376 13.18 -2.08 -28.25
N LYS A 377 14.03 -2.02 -29.27
CA LYS A 377 13.72 -2.55 -30.61
C LYS A 377 13.47 -4.07 -30.63
N ASN A 378 13.93 -4.80 -29.62
CA ASN A 378 13.91 -6.27 -29.53
C ASN A 378 13.07 -6.79 -28.34
N LEU A 379 11.88 -6.24 -28.13
CA LEU A 379 10.97 -6.75 -27.10
C LEU A 379 10.35 -8.11 -27.51
N PRO A 380 10.44 -9.16 -26.67
CA PRO A 380 9.80 -10.44 -26.95
C PRO A 380 8.29 -10.45 -26.63
N LEU A 381 7.69 -9.30 -26.31
CA LEU A 381 6.27 -9.15 -25.99
C LEU A 381 5.53 -8.35 -27.08
N PRO A 382 4.30 -8.74 -27.47
CA PRO A 382 3.46 -7.97 -28.37
C PRO A 382 2.89 -6.74 -27.64
N VAL A 383 3.66 -5.66 -27.57
CA VAL A 383 3.20 -4.39 -26.98
C VAL A 383 2.11 -3.79 -27.85
N ALA A 384 0.88 -3.82 -27.32
CA ALA A 384 -0.30 -3.26 -27.95
C ALA A 384 -0.31 -1.75 -27.75
N LEU A 385 -0.24 -1.29 -26.49
CA LEU A 385 -0.26 0.12 -26.13
C LEU A 385 0.90 0.48 -25.21
N TRP A 386 1.58 1.58 -25.52
CA TRP A 386 2.54 2.23 -24.63
C TRP A 386 1.98 3.58 -24.19
N THR A 387 1.93 3.84 -22.88
CA THR A 387 1.31 5.04 -22.33
C THR A 387 1.99 5.51 -21.06
N THR A 388 1.97 6.82 -20.85
CA THR A 388 2.18 7.46 -19.55
C THR A 388 0.84 7.84 -18.92
N PRO A 389 0.77 8.14 -17.62
CA PRO A 389 -0.46 8.62 -16.96
C PRO A 389 -1.08 9.84 -17.66
N ARG A 390 -0.24 10.81 -18.05
CA ARG A 390 -0.70 12.02 -18.74
C ARG A 390 -1.24 11.72 -20.14
N GLN A 391 -0.63 10.79 -20.87
CA GLN A 391 -1.13 10.35 -22.18
C GLN A 391 -2.44 9.56 -22.05
N ALA A 392 -2.58 8.73 -21.02
CA ALA A 392 -3.81 8.00 -20.73
C ALA A 392 -4.98 8.95 -20.42
N GLN A 393 -4.69 10.02 -19.68
CA GLN A 393 -5.65 11.09 -19.40
C GLN A 393 -6.00 11.88 -20.66
N ALA A 394 -5.02 12.27 -21.46
CA ALA A 394 -5.24 12.97 -22.73
C ALA A 394 -6.04 12.12 -23.74
N ALA A 395 -5.85 10.81 -23.73
CA ALA A 395 -6.63 9.86 -24.53
C ALA A 395 -8.04 9.62 -23.99
N GLY A 396 -8.39 10.14 -22.80
CA GLY A 396 -9.75 10.14 -22.27
C GLY A 396 -10.25 8.80 -21.73
N TRP A 397 -9.38 7.81 -21.53
CA TRP A 397 -9.75 6.52 -20.92
C TRP A 397 -9.32 6.38 -19.45
N TYR A 398 -8.53 7.32 -18.92
CA TYR A 398 -8.13 7.36 -17.51
C TYR A 398 -8.43 8.71 -16.86
N ASN A 399 -8.96 8.66 -15.64
CA ASN A 399 -9.12 9.82 -14.78
C ASN A 399 -8.38 9.55 -13.44
N PRO A 400 -7.34 10.32 -13.10
CA PRO A 400 -6.56 10.10 -11.89
C PRO A 400 -7.40 10.26 -10.61
N PRO A 401 -6.97 9.65 -9.50
CA PRO A 401 -7.73 9.74 -8.25
C PRO A 401 -7.69 11.17 -7.69
N ALA A 402 -8.81 11.62 -7.13
CA ALA A 402 -8.95 12.94 -6.49
C ALA A 402 -8.28 12.98 -5.09
N VAL A 403 -7.07 12.46 -4.96
CA VAL A 403 -6.31 12.53 -3.69
C VAL A 403 -5.62 13.87 -3.62
N ARG A 404 -5.74 14.55 -2.47
CA ARG A 404 -4.96 15.78 -2.23
C ARG A 404 -3.46 15.46 -2.34
N PRO A 405 -2.66 16.31 -2.99
CA PRO A 405 -1.21 16.15 -3.01
C PRO A 405 -0.71 15.95 -1.58
N TRP A 406 0.20 15.00 -1.38
CA TRP A 406 0.79 14.72 -0.05
C TRP A 406 1.45 15.96 0.56
N GLN A 407 1.84 16.95 -0.26
CA GLN A 407 2.37 18.25 0.16
C GLN A 407 1.34 19.14 0.89
N GLN A 408 0.04 18.89 0.70
CA GLN A 408 -1.06 19.63 1.31
C GLN A 408 -1.71 18.89 2.49
N LEU A 409 -1.23 17.68 2.79
CA LEU A 409 -1.61 16.98 4.01
C LEU A 409 -0.73 17.55 5.14
N GLU A 410 -1.23 18.58 5.82
CA GLU A 410 -0.63 19.01 7.08
C GLU A 410 -0.50 17.78 8.00
N PRO A 411 0.65 17.56 8.66
CA PRO A 411 0.69 16.58 9.73
C PRO A 411 -0.40 17.00 10.72
N ALA A 412 -1.34 16.10 11.01
CA ALA A 412 -2.33 16.33 12.04
C ALA A 412 -1.58 16.49 13.37
N VAL A 413 -1.25 17.75 13.70
CA VAL A 413 -0.73 18.15 14.99
C VAL A 413 -1.95 18.38 15.86
N ASP A 414 -2.34 17.35 16.60
CA ASP A 414 -3.19 17.46 17.79
C ASP A 414 -2.45 16.87 19.02
#